data_AF-A0AAE1QLD2-F1
#
_entry.id   AF-A0AAE1QLD2-F1
#
_cell.length_a   1.000
_cell.length_b   1.000
_cell.length_c   1.000
_cell.angle_alpha   90.00
_cell.angle_beta   90.00
_cell.angle_gamma   90.00
#
_symmetry.space_group_name_H-M   'P 1'
#
loop_
_entity.id
_entity.type
_entity.pdbx_description
1 polymer ?
#
loop_
_entity_poly.entity_id
_entity_poly.type
_entity_poly.pdbx_seq_one_letter_code
_entity_poly.pdbx_strand_id
1 'polypeptide(L)'
;MDYICNPVRNLRRILGIRWQDKITNTVVLKRVKIPSLHMLLSQRRLRWLGHVHRMQDGRIPKDILYGEIAAGKRPAGRPSLRFKDVCKRDMKQTNIDETSWEDKSSIRSTWKSQVKEGIKKGEKKRLKHLTEKRARRKQTETTEPAQSTEHLCEICKKDYKSRIRLISHRRRH
;
A
#
# COMPACT_ATOMS: atom_id res chain seq x y z
N MET A 1 15.25 6.26 -1.74
CA MET A 1 15.80 4.89 -1.80
C MET A 1 14.67 3.92 -2.07
N ASP A 2 14.29 3.72 -3.34
CA ASP A 2 13.17 2.87 -3.76
C ASP A 2 13.63 1.73 -4.68
N TYR A 3 14.78 1.12 -4.39
CA TYR A 3 15.22 -0.12 -5.05
C TYR A 3 14.68 -1.34 -4.32
N ILE A 4 13.36 -1.40 -4.12
CA ILE A 4 12.71 -2.67 -3.86
C ILE A 4 12.63 -3.37 -5.22
N CYS A 5 13.53 -4.33 -5.45
CA CYS A 5 13.48 -5.26 -6.58
C CYS A 5 12.02 -5.65 -6.82
N ASN A 6 11.41 -5.20 -7.93
CA ASN A 6 10.01 -5.46 -8.21
C ASN A 6 9.88 -6.97 -8.50
N PRO A 7 9.39 -7.79 -7.55
CA PRO A 7 9.42 -9.25 -7.70
C PRO A 7 8.57 -9.70 -8.90
N VAL A 8 7.61 -8.86 -9.31
CA VAL A 8 6.75 -9.13 -10.45
C VAL A 8 7.51 -9.10 -11.78
N ARG A 9 8.63 -8.38 -11.91
CA ARG A 9 9.43 -8.36 -13.15
C ARG A 9 10.04 -9.73 -13.44
N ASN A 10 10.63 -10.36 -12.42
CA ASN A 10 11.21 -11.69 -12.56
C ASN A 10 10.12 -12.75 -12.79
N LEU A 11 8.98 -12.64 -12.09
CA LEU A 11 7.83 -13.53 -12.32
C LEU A 11 7.31 -13.45 -13.76
N ARG A 12 7.26 -12.26 -14.36
CA ARG A 12 6.84 -12.10 -15.77
C ARG A 12 7.81 -12.77 -16.72
N ARG A 13 9.12 -12.66 -16.46
CA ARG A 13 10.15 -13.34 -17.27
C ARG A 13 10.03 -14.86 -17.20
N ILE A 14 9.86 -15.43 -16.00
CA ILE A 14 9.69 -16.88 -15.80
C ILE A 14 8.43 -17.40 -16.48
N LEU A 15 7.33 -16.63 -16.43
CA LEU A 15 6.06 -16.99 -17.05
C LEU A 15 5.98 -16.66 -18.56
N GLY A 16 7.07 -16.19 -19.18
CA GLY A 16 7.09 -15.80 -20.60
C GLY A 16 6.15 -14.64 -20.95
N ILE A 17 5.76 -13.81 -19.97
CA ILE A 17 4.81 -12.71 -20.17
C ILE A 17 5.55 -11.50 -20.73
N ARG A 18 5.19 -11.13 -21.96
CA ARG A 18 5.71 -9.96 -22.66
C ARG A 18 4.88 -8.72 -22.37
N TRP A 19 5.38 -7.56 -22.80
CA TRP A 19 4.63 -6.30 -22.65
C TRP A 19 3.41 -6.25 -23.60
N GLN A 20 3.49 -6.89 -24.77
CA GLN A 20 2.38 -6.97 -25.73
C GLN A 20 1.14 -7.66 -25.14
N ASP A 21 1.32 -8.61 -24.21
CA ASP A 21 0.22 -9.39 -23.65
C ASP A 21 -0.75 -8.55 -22.78
N LYS A 22 -0.38 -7.31 -22.42
CA LYS A 22 -1.15 -6.38 -21.57
C LYS A 22 -1.68 -6.99 -20.25
N ILE A 23 -1.04 -8.03 -19.74
CA ILE A 23 -1.41 -8.71 -18.49
C ILE A 23 -1.06 -7.82 -17.29
N THR A 24 -1.99 -7.65 -16.34
CA THR A 24 -1.73 -6.86 -15.12
C THR A 24 -0.95 -7.64 -14.08
N ASN A 25 -0.20 -6.92 -13.23
CA ASN A 25 0.55 -7.51 -12.12
C ASN A 25 -0.34 -8.30 -11.16
N THR A 26 -1.62 -7.91 -11.00
CA THR A 26 -2.60 -8.67 -10.19
C THR A 26 -2.88 -10.05 -10.78
N VAL A 27 -2.97 -10.17 -12.10
CA VAL A 27 -3.16 -11.46 -12.79
C VAL A 27 -1.90 -12.32 -12.69
N VAL A 28 -0.72 -11.71 -12.87
CA VAL A 28 0.57 -12.41 -12.69
C VAL A 28 0.64 -13.05 -11.31
N LEU A 29 0.40 -12.27 -10.25
CA LEU A 29 0.42 -12.75 -8.87
C LEU A 29 -0.64 -13.82 -8.59
N LYS A 30 -1.84 -13.70 -9.18
CA LYS A 30 -2.90 -14.70 -9.07
C LYS A 30 -2.49 -16.05 -9.71
N ARG A 31 -1.81 -16.02 -10.87
CA ARG A 31 -1.31 -17.24 -11.54
C ARG A 31 -0.31 -18.01 -10.67
N VAL A 32 0.62 -17.31 -10.04
CA VAL A 32 1.64 -17.94 -9.17
C VAL A 32 1.13 -18.24 -7.75
N LYS A 33 -0.11 -17.88 -7.42
CA LYS A 33 -0.71 -18.04 -6.08
C LYS A 33 0.09 -17.35 -4.96
N ILE A 34 0.80 -16.27 -5.29
CA ILE A 34 1.60 -15.48 -4.33
C ILE A 34 0.84 -14.19 -4.01
N PRO A 35 0.68 -13.82 -2.73
CA PRO A 35 0.10 -12.54 -2.37
C PRO A 35 1.01 -11.37 -2.77
N SER A 36 0.49 -10.15 -2.77
CA SER A 36 1.32 -8.99 -3.06
C SER A 36 2.46 -8.81 -2.05
N LEU A 37 3.55 -8.18 -2.50
CA LEU A 37 4.71 -7.89 -1.65
C LEU A 37 4.32 -7.12 -0.39
N HIS A 38 3.41 -6.15 -0.54
CA HIS A 38 2.88 -5.39 0.59
C HIS A 38 2.28 -6.34 1.64
N MET A 39 1.44 -7.29 1.23
CA MET A 39 0.84 -8.23 2.16
C MET A 39 1.85 -9.22 2.76
N LEU A 40 2.85 -9.66 1.99
CA LEU A 40 3.94 -10.48 2.53
C LEU A 40 4.71 -9.75 3.63
N LEU A 41 5.00 -8.47 3.44
CA LEU A 41 5.68 -7.65 4.43
C LEU A 41 4.83 -7.46 5.69
N SER A 42 3.54 -7.14 5.53
CA SER A 42 2.59 -7.04 6.66
C SER A 42 2.52 -8.36 7.43
N GLN A 43 2.47 -9.51 6.73
CA GLN A 43 2.44 -10.82 7.38
C GLN A 43 3.68 -11.06 8.24
N ARG A 44 4.87 -10.74 7.72
CA ARG A 44 6.14 -10.92 8.45
C ARG A 44 6.20 -10.03 9.69
N ARG A 45 5.85 -8.75 9.55
CA ARG A 45 5.83 -7.80 10.68
C ARG A 45 4.85 -8.22 11.77
N LEU A 46 3.63 -8.61 11.42
CA LEU A 46 2.63 -9.07 12.40
C LEU A 46 3.03 -10.38 13.07
N ARG A 47 3.66 -11.33 12.35
CA ARG A 47 4.20 -12.55 12.96
C ARG A 47 5.32 -12.26 13.95
N TRP A 48 6.21 -11.32 13.62
CA TRP A 48 7.27 -10.87 14.51
C TRP A 48 6.69 -10.15 15.73
N LEU A 49 5.70 -9.28 15.54
CA LEU A 49 5.04 -8.56 16.62
C LEU A 49 4.48 -9.50 17.69
N GLY A 50 3.69 -10.50 17.27
CA GLY A 50 3.17 -11.49 18.23
C GLY A 50 4.25 -12.38 18.83
N HIS A 51 5.39 -12.57 18.15
CA HIS A 51 6.54 -13.25 18.75
C HIS A 51 7.16 -12.43 19.88
N VAL A 52 7.37 -11.13 19.65
CA VAL A 52 7.92 -10.20 20.64
C VAL A 52 6.99 -10.07 21.84
N HIS A 53 5.68 -9.99 21.63
CA HIS A 53 4.71 -9.94 22.74
C HIS A 53 4.84 -11.16 23.68
N ARG A 54 5.02 -12.37 23.13
CA ARG A 54 5.21 -13.61 23.89
C ARG A 54 6.62 -13.78 24.50
N MET A 55 7.56 -12.88 24.23
CA MET A 55 8.87 -12.94 24.90
C MET A 55 8.70 -12.60 26.39
N GLN A 56 9.64 -13.08 27.21
CA GLN A 56 9.76 -12.64 28.60
C GLN A 56 10.06 -11.13 28.67
N ASP A 57 9.60 -10.49 29.73
CA ASP A 57 9.90 -9.09 30.02
C ASP A 57 11.41 -8.90 30.32
N GLY A 58 11.94 -7.70 30.07
CA GLY A 58 13.37 -7.40 30.18
C GLY A 58 14.20 -7.81 28.95
N ARG A 59 13.54 -8.32 27.90
CA ARG A 59 14.16 -8.54 26.59
C ARG A 59 14.11 -7.24 25.79
N ILE A 60 15.29 -6.79 25.33
CA ILE A 60 15.47 -5.56 24.53
C ILE A 60 14.38 -5.36 23.45
N PRO A 61 14.01 -6.36 22.61
CA PRO A 61 12.97 -6.14 21.59
C PRO A 61 11.58 -5.84 22.15
N LYS A 62 11.22 -6.46 23.29
CA LYS A 62 9.94 -6.23 23.97
C LYS A 62 9.96 -4.87 24.67
N ASP A 63 11.05 -4.56 25.35
CA ASP A 63 11.22 -3.28 26.04
C ASP A 63 11.21 -2.11 25.05
N ILE A 64 11.81 -2.25 23.85
CA ILE A 64 11.74 -1.23 22.79
C ILE A 64 10.33 -1.11 22.19
N LEU A 65 9.58 -2.22 22.10
CA LEU A 65 8.23 -2.22 21.54
C LEU A 65 7.23 -1.48 22.44
N TYR A 66 7.36 -1.68 23.75
CA TYR A 66 6.49 -1.07 24.78
C TYR A 66 7.04 0.22 25.35
N GLY A 67 8.35 0.45 25.23
CA GLY A 67 9.04 1.61 25.75
C GLY A 67 8.54 2.91 25.13
N GLU A 68 8.36 3.91 25.99
CA GLU A 68 8.05 5.27 25.60
C GLU A 68 9.28 6.15 25.80
N ILE A 69 9.43 7.14 24.93
CA ILE A 69 10.56 8.08 25.04
C ILE A 69 10.17 9.12 26.08
N ALA A 70 10.92 9.20 27.19
CA ALA A 70 10.64 10.13 28.28
C ALA A 70 10.77 11.61 27.88
N ALA A 71 11.70 11.94 26.97
CA ALA A 71 11.92 13.31 26.50
C ALA A 71 12.28 13.37 25.01
N GLY A 72 11.83 14.43 24.34
CA GLY A 72 12.15 14.71 22.93
C GLY A 72 10.92 14.80 22.04
N LYS A 73 10.92 15.77 21.12
CA LYS A 73 9.85 16.01 20.15
C LYS A 73 10.28 15.49 18.78
N ARG A 74 9.34 14.90 18.03
CA ARG A 74 9.61 14.55 16.62
C ARG A 74 9.72 15.79 15.76
N PRO A 75 10.61 15.79 14.75
CA PRO A 75 10.69 16.90 13.81
C PRO A 75 9.36 17.08 13.08
N ALA A 76 9.04 18.34 12.74
CA ALA A 76 7.86 18.67 11.96
C ALA A 76 8.00 18.13 10.52
N GLY A 77 6.86 17.81 9.88
CA GLY A 77 6.80 17.29 8.51
C GLY A 77 6.41 15.81 8.46
N ARG A 78 7.14 15.00 7.67
CA ARG A 78 6.86 13.57 7.46
C ARG A 78 7.99 12.66 7.97
N PRO A 79 8.20 12.54 9.29
CA PRO A 79 9.12 11.57 9.86
C PRO A 79 8.78 10.13 9.45
N SER A 80 9.78 9.25 9.46
CA SER A 80 9.54 7.82 9.32
C SER A 80 8.66 7.30 10.47
N LEU A 81 7.74 6.39 10.14
CA LEU A 81 6.86 5.75 11.11
C LEU A 81 7.66 4.87 12.07
N ARG A 82 7.25 4.79 13.36
CA ARG A 82 7.80 3.76 14.24
C ARG A 82 7.36 2.39 13.76
N PHE A 83 8.09 1.36 14.16
CA PHE A 83 7.68 -0.01 13.92
C PHE A 83 6.26 -0.29 14.44
N LYS A 84 5.91 0.19 15.64
CA LYS A 84 4.56 0.09 16.23
C LYS A 84 3.50 0.71 15.34
N ASP A 85 3.75 1.90 14.79
CA ASP A 85 2.81 2.60 13.88
C ASP A 85 2.61 1.84 12.57
N VAL A 86 3.69 1.24 12.03
CA VAL A 86 3.62 0.39 10.84
C VAL A 86 2.77 -0.86 11.13
N CYS A 87 2.93 -1.48 12.29
CA CYS A 87 2.13 -2.63 12.70
C CYS A 87 0.65 -2.28 12.88
N LYS A 88 0.32 -1.14 13.50
CA LYS A 88 -1.06 -0.63 13.59
C LYS A 88 -1.68 -0.45 12.20
N ARG A 89 -0.92 0.13 11.26
CA ARG A 89 -1.36 0.26 9.86
C ARG A 89 -1.62 -1.10 9.21
N ASP A 90 -0.74 -2.08 9.44
CA ASP A 90 -0.93 -3.44 8.93
C ASP A 90 -2.17 -4.12 9.54
N MET A 91 -2.44 -3.91 10.83
CA MET A 91 -3.64 -4.40 11.51
C MET A 91 -4.91 -3.81 10.89
N LYS A 92 -4.98 -2.48 10.70
CA LYS A 92 -6.11 -1.82 10.01
C LYS A 92 -6.35 -2.37 8.60
N GLN A 93 -5.27 -2.63 7.86
CA GLN A 93 -5.37 -3.17 6.49
C GLN A 93 -5.82 -4.63 6.47
N THR A 94 -5.50 -5.40 7.51
CA THR A 94 -5.83 -6.82 7.65
C THR A 94 -7.10 -7.07 8.46
N ASN A 95 -7.75 -6.01 8.95
CA ASN A 95 -8.94 -6.08 9.80
C ASN A 95 -8.69 -6.88 11.10
N ILE A 96 -7.49 -6.75 11.65
CA ILE A 96 -7.16 -7.19 12.99
C ILE A 96 -7.40 -6.00 13.91
N ASP A 97 -8.09 -6.25 15.01
CA ASP A 97 -8.40 -5.23 16.00
C ASP A 97 -7.15 -4.80 16.79
N GLU A 98 -6.99 -3.50 17.00
CA GLU A 98 -5.81 -2.89 17.63
C GLU A 98 -5.82 -2.95 19.15
N THR A 99 -6.96 -3.20 19.78
CA THR A 99 -7.07 -3.29 21.24
C THR A 99 -6.95 -4.74 21.72
N SER A 100 -7.55 -5.70 21.01
CA SER A 100 -7.56 -7.12 21.41
C SER A 100 -6.45 -8.00 20.79
N TRP A 101 -5.46 -7.43 20.11
CA TRP A 101 -4.42 -8.25 19.44
C TRP A 101 -3.47 -8.93 20.42
N GLU A 102 -3.21 -8.32 21.58
CA GLU A 102 -2.28 -8.85 22.58
C GLU A 102 -2.79 -10.19 23.11
N ASP A 103 -4.04 -10.24 23.56
CA ASP A 103 -4.72 -11.47 24.04
C ASP A 103 -4.68 -12.58 23.00
N LYS A 104 -4.97 -12.24 21.73
CA LYS A 104 -4.95 -13.21 20.62
C LYS A 104 -3.53 -13.63 20.26
N SER A 105 -2.55 -12.77 20.54
CA SER A 105 -1.14 -13.04 20.29
C SER A 105 -0.47 -13.89 21.35
N SER A 106 -1.03 -13.96 22.57
CA SER A 106 -0.57 -14.84 23.66
C SER A 106 -0.47 -16.30 23.23
N ILE A 107 -1.41 -16.75 22.40
CA ILE A 107 -1.39 -18.11 21.85
C ILE A 107 -0.84 -18.09 20.41
N ARG A 108 0.31 -18.76 20.19
CA ARG A 108 1.03 -18.75 18.91
C ARG A 108 0.20 -19.26 17.72
N SER A 109 -0.57 -20.32 17.92
CA SER A 109 -1.39 -20.95 16.86
C SER A 109 -2.53 -20.02 16.45
N THR A 110 -3.25 -19.45 17.42
CA THR A 110 -4.36 -18.51 17.23
C THR A 110 -3.88 -17.26 16.50
N TRP A 111 -2.77 -16.67 16.94
CA TRP A 111 -2.14 -15.54 16.27
C TRP A 111 -1.75 -15.84 14.82
N LYS A 112 -1.09 -16.98 14.59
CA LYS A 112 -0.66 -17.41 13.25
C LYS A 112 -1.87 -17.57 12.32
N SER A 113 -2.96 -18.15 12.82
CA SER A 113 -4.20 -18.33 12.07
C SER A 113 -4.85 -16.98 11.74
N GLN A 114 -5.03 -16.12 12.74
CA GLN A 114 -5.64 -14.80 12.57
C GLN A 114 -4.85 -13.90 11.62
N VAL A 115 -3.52 -13.88 11.73
CA VAL A 115 -2.67 -13.15 10.78
C VAL A 115 -2.85 -13.73 9.37
N LYS A 116 -2.85 -15.06 9.20
CA LYS A 116 -3.06 -15.68 7.87
C LYS A 116 -4.41 -15.29 7.27
N GLU A 117 -5.48 -15.29 8.08
CA GLU A 117 -6.81 -14.88 7.64
C GLU A 117 -6.88 -13.38 7.31
N GLY A 118 -6.34 -12.53 8.18
CA GLY A 118 -6.29 -11.09 7.98
C GLY A 118 -5.53 -10.71 6.71
N ILE A 119 -4.45 -11.43 6.39
CA ILE A 119 -3.70 -11.24 5.14
C ILE A 119 -4.55 -11.61 3.91
N LYS A 120 -5.33 -12.69 3.96
CA LYS A 120 -6.27 -13.04 2.88
C LYS A 120 -7.33 -11.96 2.70
N LYS A 121 -7.91 -11.46 3.80
CA LYS A 121 -8.90 -10.37 3.80
C LYS A 121 -8.31 -9.09 3.21
N GLY A 122 -7.12 -8.69 3.65
CA GLY A 122 -6.39 -7.52 3.16
C GLY A 122 -6.07 -7.60 1.66
N GLU A 123 -5.60 -8.76 1.17
CA GLU A 123 -5.35 -8.95 -0.26
C GLU A 123 -6.63 -8.88 -1.09
N LYS A 124 -7.75 -9.46 -0.59
CA LYS A 124 -9.07 -9.35 -1.25
C LYS A 124 -9.53 -7.90 -1.34
N LYS A 125 -9.43 -7.13 -0.24
CA LYS A 125 -9.77 -5.70 -0.19
C LYS A 125 -8.92 -4.89 -1.17
N ARG A 126 -7.62 -5.16 -1.22
CA ARG A 126 -6.67 -4.54 -2.17
C ARG A 126 -7.04 -4.82 -3.62
N LEU A 127 -7.34 -6.09 -3.95
CA LEU A 127 -7.76 -6.47 -5.30
C LEU A 127 -9.06 -5.80 -5.71
N LYS A 128 -10.07 -5.78 -4.82
CA LYS A 128 -11.35 -5.08 -5.05
C LYS A 128 -11.13 -3.59 -5.36
N HIS A 129 -10.32 -2.92 -4.55
CA HIS A 129 -9.99 -1.51 -4.78
C HIS A 129 -9.29 -1.27 -6.13
N LEU A 130 -8.36 -2.16 -6.53
CA LEU A 130 -7.68 -2.06 -7.82
C LEU A 130 -8.60 -2.31 -9.01
N THR A 131 -9.53 -3.26 -8.89
CA THR A 131 -10.52 -3.54 -9.95
C THR A 131 -11.48 -2.37 -10.10
N GLU A 132 -11.99 -1.80 -9.01
CA GLU A 132 -12.86 -0.63 -9.03
C GLU A 132 -12.14 0.59 -9.62
N LYS A 133 -10.90 0.85 -9.19
CA LYS A 133 -10.09 1.95 -9.74
C LYS A 133 -9.85 1.80 -11.24
N ARG A 134 -9.69 0.57 -11.74
CA ARG A 134 -9.54 0.30 -13.17
C ARG A 134 -10.86 0.47 -13.92
N ALA A 135 -11.98 0.01 -13.35
CA ALA A 135 -13.31 0.18 -13.94
C ALA A 135 -13.66 1.67 -14.11
N ARG A 136 -13.40 2.49 -13.08
CA ARG A 136 -13.59 3.95 -13.15
C ARG A 136 -12.79 4.59 -14.29
N ARG A 137 -11.53 4.19 -14.48
CA ARG A 137 -10.69 4.70 -15.59
C ARG A 137 -11.27 4.35 -16.96
N LYS A 138 -11.73 3.10 -17.13
CA LYS A 138 -12.36 2.67 -18.38
C LYS A 138 -13.65 3.45 -18.67
N GLN A 139 -14.48 3.68 -17.66
CA GLN A 139 -15.71 4.48 -17.79
C GLN A 139 -15.39 5.91 -18.22
N THR A 140 -14.35 6.54 -17.65
CA THR A 140 -13.89 7.88 -18.05
C THR A 140 -13.34 7.92 -19.47
N GLU A 141 -12.69 6.86 -19.95
CA GLU A 141 -12.19 6.76 -21.34
C GLU A 141 -13.33 6.62 -22.37
N THR A 142 -14.44 6.00 -21.99
CA THR A 142 -15.64 5.84 -22.86
C THR A 142 -16.61 7.02 -22.80
N THR A 143 -16.44 7.95 -21.85
CA THR A 143 -17.26 9.16 -21.82
C THR A 143 -16.70 10.12 -22.88
N GLU A 144 -17.55 10.67 -23.74
CA GLU A 144 -17.15 11.62 -24.79
C GLU A 144 -16.24 12.74 -24.23
N PRO A 145 -15.27 13.24 -25.03
CA PRO A 145 -14.38 14.30 -24.57
C PRO A 145 -15.21 15.45 -24.01
N ALA A 146 -14.90 15.85 -22.78
CA ALA A 146 -15.50 17.02 -22.16
C ALA A 146 -15.47 18.19 -23.17
N GLN A 147 -16.61 18.87 -23.31
CA GLN A 147 -16.77 20.08 -24.12
C GLN A 147 -15.54 21.00 -23.98
N SER A 148 -15.11 21.61 -25.09
CA SER A 148 -13.93 22.50 -25.13
C SER A 148 -13.94 23.44 -23.93
N THR A 149 -12.88 23.40 -23.12
CA THR A 149 -12.83 24.27 -21.94
C THR A 149 -12.62 25.72 -22.38
N GLU A 150 -13.23 26.70 -21.70
CA GLU A 150 -13.07 28.13 -21.99
C GLU A 150 -11.61 28.65 -21.82
N HIS A 151 -10.68 27.80 -21.42
CA HIS A 151 -9.33 28.18 -21.04
C HIS A 151 -8.36 28.02 -22.21
N LEU A 152 -8.60 28.79 -23.27
CA LEU A 152 -7.71 28.87 -24.42
C LEU A 152 -6.54 29.83 -24.15
N CYS A 153 -5.37 29.48 -24.67
CA CYS A 153 -4.25 30.40 -24.75
C CYS A 153 -4.44 31.35 -25.92
N GLU A 154 -4.41 32.66 -25.68
CA GLU A 154 -4.58 33.69 -26.71
C GLU A 154 -3.43 33.69 -27.74
N ILE A 155 -2.22 33.27 -27.35
CA ILE A 155 -1.02 33.28 -28.22
C ILE A 155 -0.96 32.02 -29.11
N CYS A 156 -1.11 30.83 -28.52
CA CYS A 156 -0.92 29.56 -29.24
C CYS A 156 -2.20 28.74 -29.44
N LYS A 157 -3.37 29.28 -29.04
CA LYS A 157 -4.71 28.67 -29.19
C LYS A 157 -4.87 27.26 -28.59
N LYS A 158 -3.94 26.82 -27.73
CA LYS A 158 -4.05 25.55 -27.00
C LYS A 158 -5.14 25.63 -25.92
N ASP A 159 -5.97 24.60 -25.85
CA ASP A 159 -6.98 24.40 -24.81
C ASP A 159 -6.40 23.73 -23.56
N TYR A 160 -6.83 24.18 -22.39
CA TYR A 160 -6.37 23.71 -21.09
C TYR A 160 -7.54 23.33 -20.18
N LYS A 161 -7.48 22.12 -19.61
CA LYS A 161 -8.52 21.60 -18.70
C LYS A 161 -8.76 22.40 -17.41
N SER A 162 -8.00 23.46 -17.12
CA SER A 162 -8.22 24.35 -15.98
C SER A 162 -7.50 25.69 -16.13
N ARG A 163 -8.05 26.76 -15.53
CA ARG A 163 -7.44 28.10 -15.48
C ARG A 163 -6.02 28.11 -14.91
N ILE A 164 -5.75 27.30 -13.86
CA ILE A 164 -4.40 27.20 -13.26
C ILE A 164 -3.38 26.67 -14.26
N ARG A 165 -3.76 25.67 -15.08
CA ARG A 165 -2.90 25.12 -16.13
C ARG A 165 -2.66 26.15 -17.24
N LEU A 166 -3.68 26.90 -17.64
CA LEU A 166 -3.54 28.01 -18.58
C LEU A 166 -2.58 29.09 -18.04
N ILE A 167 -2.72 29.51 -16.78
CA ILE A 167 -1.83 30.50 -16.15
C ILE A 167 -0.39 29.99 -16.10
N SER A 168 -0.18 28.74 -15.70
CA SER A 168 1.16 28.13 -15.69
C SER A 168 1.78 28.03 -17.09
N HIS A 169 0.97 27.82 -18.12
CA HIS A 169 1.42 27.81 -19.50
C HIS A 169 1.74 29.22 -20.01
N ARG A 170 0.91 30.22 -19.69
CA ARG A 170 1.14 31.63 -20.07
C ARG A 170 2.48 32.16 -19.55
N ARG A 171 2.96 31.68 -18.41
CA ARG A 171 4.29 32.01 -17.86
C ARG A 171 5.49 31.47 -18.66
N ARG A 172 5.25 30.62 -19.67
CA ARG A 172 6.30 30.03 -20.51
C ARG A 172 6.39 30.66 -21.90
N HIS A 173 5.50 31.60 -22.21
CA HIS A 173 5.71 32.57 -23.28
C HIS A 173 6.50 33.74 -22.69
#